data_AF-A0A4Q7TD50-F1
#
_entry.id   AF-A0A4Q7TD50-F1
#
_cell.length_a   1.000
_cell.length_b   1.000
_cell.length_c   1.000
_cell.angle_alpha   90.00
_cell.angle_beta   90.00
_cell.angle_gamma   90.00
#
_symmetry.space_group_name_H-M   'P 1'
#
loop_
_entity.id
_entity.type
_entity.pdbx_description
1 polymer ?
#
loop_
_entity_poly.entity_id
_entity_poly.type
_entity_poly.pdbx_seq_one_letter_code
_entity_poly.pdbx_strand_id
1 'polypeptide(L)'
;MTIADRDEAAERAASIRRTLVDAVQRSWSRELVDELIVRRPELAPTVTIDDPADAGRAGTLEERTLIRAMLSAVMDAVGTVRIDLAIAPPTAGRGLRVRIAAVSERPAEEVRDDLAPLIAAVRGLARRCVAVERDGALVLEFEYGH
;
A
#
# COMPACT_ATOMS: atom_id res chain seq x y z
N MET A 1 -15.00 46.53 1.79
CA MET A 1 -15.24 45.10 2.05
C MET A 1 -16.74 44.90 2.12
N THR A 2 -17.31 44.31 1.07
CA THR A 2 -18.75 44.15 0.89
C THR A 2 -19.19 42.78 1.42
N ILE A 3 -20.50 42.58 1.60
CA ILE A 3 -21.06 41.27 2.03
C ILE A 3 -20.69 40.17 1.01
N ALA A 4 -20.67 40.51 -0.29
CA ALA A 4 -20.25 39.61 -1.37
C ALA A 4 -18.79 39.13 -1.22
N ASP A 5 -17.87 40.01 -0.82
CA ASP A 5 -16.46 39.63 -0.57
C ASP A 5 -16.34 38.64 0.61
N ARG A 6 -17.25 38.73 1.58
CA ARG A 6 -17.27 37.85 2.77
C ARG A 6 -17.85 36.47 2.45
N ASP A 7 -18.86 36.41 1.61
CA ASP A 7 -19.48 35.16 1.16
C ASP A 7 -18.53 34.38 0.23
N GLU A 8 -17.86 35.07 -0.70
CA GLU A 8 -16.86 34.45 -1.58
C GLU A 8 -15.64 33.92 -0.78
N ALA A 9 -15.20 34.65 0.24
CA ALA A 9 -14.15 34.18 1.15
C ALA A 9 -14.59 32.96 1.98
N ALA A 10 -15.86 32.91 2.40
CA ALA A 10 -16.42 31.79 3.15
C ALA A 10 -16.55 30.53 2.29
N GLU A 11 -16.97 30.65 1.03
CA GLU A 11 -17.03 29.55 0.06
C GLU A 11 -15.63 28.99 -0.25
N ARG A 12 -14.65 29.87 -0.51
CA ARG A 12 -13.27 29.44 -0.74
C ARG A 12 -12.69 28.72 0.49
N ALA A 13 -12.92 29.26 1.69
CA ALA A 13 -12.48 28.62 2.94
C ALA A 13 -13.17 27.27 3.18
N ALA A 14 -14.46 27.14 2.84
CA ALA A 14 -15.19 25.87 2.94
C ALA A 14 -14.69 24.83 1.92
N SER A 15 -14.39 25.25 0.69
CA SER A 15 -13.81 24.38 -0.33
C SER A 15 -12.41 23.89 0.08
N ILE A 16 -11.55 24.79 0.56
CA ILE A 16 -10.22 24.43 1.08
C ILE A 16 -10.36 23.48 2.28
N ARG A 17 -11.27 23.77 3.22
CA ARG A 17 -11.52 22.89 4.37
C ARG A 17 -11.98 21.50 3.94
N ARG A 18 -12.86 21.41 2.94
CA ARG A 18 -13.33 20.12 2.41
C ARG A 18 -12.18 19.33 1.79
N THR A 19 -11.38 19.94 0.93
CA THR A 19 -10.20 19.29 0.34
C THR A 19 -9.17 18.87 1.38
N LEU A 20 -8.93 19.71 2.40
CA LEU A 20 -8.03 19.38 3.51
C LEU A 20 -8.59 18.25 4.38
N VAL A 21 -9.89 18.22 4.64
CA VAL A 21 -10.55 17.11 5.35
C VAL A 21 -10.47 15.83 4.53
N ASP A 22 -10.72 15.87 3.22
CA ASP A 22 -10.61 14.71 2.33
C ASP A 22 -9.16 14.19 2.26
N ALA A 23 -8.16 15.08 2.26
CA ALA A 23 -6.75 14.70 2.33
C ALA A 23 -6.36 14.14 3.71
N VAL A 24 -6.88 14.71 4.81
CA VAL A 24 -6.68 14.20 6.18
C VAL A 24 -7.37 12.85 6.40
N GLN A 25 -8.43 12.55 5.63
CA GLN A 25 -9.13 11.26 5.66
C GLN A 25 -8.48 10.19 4.75
N ARG A 26 -7.53 10.55 3.87
CA ARG A 26 -6.81 9.54 3.09
C ARG A 26 -5.74 8.88 3.96
N SER A 27 -5.87 7.57 4.15
CA SER A 27 -4.81 6.78 4.79
C SER A 27 -3.53 6.85 3.97
N TRP A 28 -2.37 6.76 4.62
CA TRP A 28 -1.08 6.75 3.94
C TRP A 28 -0.98 5.62 2.92
N SER A 29 -1.53 4.44 3.25
CA SER A 29 -1.60 3.29 2.35
C SER A 29 -2.40 3.58 1.08
N ARG A 30 -3.47 4.38 1.18
CA ARG A 30 -4.24 4.81 0.01
C ARG A 30 -3.46 5.79 -0.86
N GLU A 31 -2.80 6.78 -0.24
CA GLU A 31 -1.92 7.72 -0.94
C GLU A 31 -0.82 6.97 -1.70
N LEU A 32 -0.18 5.99 -1.06
CA LEU A 32 0.83 5.13 -1.68
C LEU A 32 0.29 4.37 -2.89
N VAL A 33 -0.88 3.72 -2.75
CA VAL A 33 -1.49 2.98 -3.86
C VAL A 33 -1.83 3.91 -5.02
N ASP A 34 -2.45 5.07 -4.74
CA ASP A 34 -2.79 6.06 -5.75
C ASP A 34 -1.52 6.57 -6.48
N GLU A 35 -0.43 6.84 -5.75
CA GLU A 35 0.87 7.20 -6.32
C GLU A 35 1.43 6.13 -7.27
N LEU A 36 1.32 4.86 -6.90
CA LEU A 36 1.82 3.75 -7.72
C LEU A 36 0.96 3.55 -8.98
N ILE A 37 -0.37 3.66 -8.87
CA ILE A 37 -1.29 3.58 -10.02
C ILE A 37 -1.02 4.71 -11.02
N VAL A 38 -0.84 5.95 -10.54
CA VAL A 38 -0.56 7.11 -11.39
C VAL A 38 0.74 6.93 -12.20
N ARG A 39 1.73 6.22 -11.66
CA ARG A 39 2.99 5.93 -12.37
C ARG A 39 2.82 4.90 -13.49
N ARG A 40 1.83 4.01 -13.39
CA ARG A 40 1.59 2.88 -14.31
C ARG A 40 0.08 2.71 -14.61
N PRO A 41 -0.57 3.71 -15.25
CA PRO A 41 -2.01 3.67 -15.49
C PRO A 41 -2.44 2.51 -16.39
N GLU A 42 -1.53 1.95 -17.18
CA GLU A 42 -1.79 0.81 -18.08
C GLU A 42 -1.97 -0.53 -17.36
N LEU A 43 -1.48 -0.65 -16.12
CA LEU A 43 -1.58 -1.88 -15.33
C LEU A 43 -2.85 -1.92 -14.47
N ALA A 44 -3.27 -0.76 -13.95
CA ALA A 44 -4.46 -0.49 -13.15
C ALA A 44 -5.15 -1.70 -12.48
N PRO A 45 -4.45 -2.45 -11.59
CA PRO A 45 -5.08 -3.53 -10.85
C PRO A 45 -6.17 -2.99 -9.94
N THR A 46 -7.20 -3.80 -9.66
CA THR A 46 -8.13 -3.49 -8.58
C THR A 46 -7.41 -3.65 -7.24
N VAL A 47 -7.33 -2.59 -6.45
CA VAL A 47 -6.63 -2.63 -5.15
C VAL A 47 -7.59 -2.45 -3.98
N THR A 48 -7.60 -3.43 -3.07
CA THR A 48 -8.27 -3.37 -1.77
C THR A 48 -7.23 -3.08 -0.69
N ILE A 49 -7.56 -2.25 0.30
CA ILE A 49 -6.66 -1.87 1.39
C ILE A 49 -7.35 -2.08 2.74
N ASP A 50 -6.69 -2.80 3.63
CA ASP A 50 -7.03 -2.97 5.04
C ASP A 50 -5.86 -2.45 5.90
N ASP A 51 -5.95 -1.21 6.35
CA ASP A 51 -4.91 -0.52 7.14
C ASP A 51 -5.55 0.17 8.35
N PRO A 52 -5.99 -0.61 9.36
CA PRO A 52 -6.70 -0.10 10.52
C PRO A 52 -5.84 0.93 11.27
N ALA A 53 -6.47 2.06 11.62
CA ALA A 53 -5.84 3.17 12.32
C ALA A 53 -4.61 3.77 11.61
N ASP A 54 -4.49 3.58 10.29
CA ASP A 54 -3.36 4.08 9.49
C ASP A 54 -2.01 3.58 10.04
N ALA A 55 -1.97 2.28 10.38
CA ALA A 55 -0.79 1.61 10.92
C ALA A 55 0.42 1.75 9.98
N GLY A 56 0.18 1.75 8.67
CA GLY A 56 1.22 2.04 7.68
C GLY A 56 1.86 3.43 7.87
N ARG A 57 1.07 4.46 8.16
CA ARG A 57 1.59 5.81 8.47
C ARG A 57 2.43 5.81 9.74
N ALA A 58 1.98 5.10 10.77
CA ALA A 58 2.65 5.02 12.08
C ALA A 58 3.99 4.27 12.05
N GLY A 59 4.25 3.47 11.00
CA GLY A 59 5.52 2.78 10.81
C GLY A 59 6.73 3.72 10.66
N THR A 60 7.92 3.17 10.81
CA THR A 60 9.19 3.84 10.55
C THR A 60 9.38 4.12 9.05
N LEU A 61 10.38 4.94 8.70
CA LEU A 61 10.71 5.19 7.29
C LEU A 61 11.13 3.90 6.57
N GLU A 62 11.88 3.02 7.26
CA GLU A 62 12.35 1.75 6.70
C GLU A 62 11.18 0.81 6.42
N GLU A 63 10.25 0.67 7.37
CA GLU A 63 9.02 -0.12 7.20
C GLU A 63 8.19 0.37 6.01
N ARG A 64 7.95 1.68 5.93
CA ARG A 64 7.20 2.29 4.81
C ARG A 64 7.92 2.11 3.46
N THR A 65 9.25 2.18 3.46
CA THR A 65 10.06 1.97 2.26
C THR A 65 9.96 0.53 1.77
N LEU A 66 10.01 -0.44 2.70
CA LEU A 66 9.85 -1.85 2.39
C LEU A 66 8.46 -2.17 1.83
N ILE A 67 7.40 -1.62 2.45
CA ILE A 67 6.02 -1.74 1.95
C ILE A 67 5.92 -1.20 0.53
N ARG A 68 6.41 0.02 0.29
CA ARG A 68 6.40 0.65 -1.04
C ARG A 68 7.14 -0.20 -2.08
N ALA A 69 8.32 -0.70 -1.75
CA ALA A 69 9.12 -1.52 -2.67
C ALA A 69 8.41 -2.83 -3.03
N MET A 70 7.88 -3.54 -2.04
CA MET A 70 7.14 -4.79 -2.26
C MET A 70 5.87 -4.58 -3.06
N LEU A 71 5.08 -3.56 -2.71
CA LEU A 71 3.84 -3.26 -3.41
C LEU A 71 4.09 -2.82 -4.85
N SER A 72 5.10 -1.98 -5.09
CA SER A 72 5.48 -1.57 -6.46
C SER A 72 5.85 -2.78 -7.30
N ALA A 73 6.71 -3.67 -6.78
CA ALA A 73 7.14 -4.84 -7.53
C ALA A 73 5.99 -5.81 -7.84
N VAL A 74 5.06 -5.99 -6.90
CA VAL A 74 3.85 -6.80 -7.14
C VAL A 74 2.96 -6.14 -8.18
N MET A 75 2.78 -4.82 -8.16
CA MET A 75 2.03 -4.10 -9.17
C MET A 75 2.69 -4.17 -10.55
N ASP A 76 4.02 -4.11 -10.60
CA ASP A 76 4.81 -4.21 -11.82
C ASP A 76 4.88 -5.65 -12.37
N ALA A 77 4.51 -6.66 -11.58
CA ALA A 77 4.46 -8.03 -12.04
C ALA A 77 3.36 -8.18 -13.11
N VAL A 78 3.76 -8.66 -14.28
CA VAL A 78 2.91 -8.76 -15.48
C VAL A 78 1.65 -9.57 -15.19
N GLY A 79 0.50 -9.03 -15.60
CA GLY A 79 -0.79 -9.70 -15.50
C GLY A 79 -1.45 -9.60 -14.13
N THR A 80 -0.91 -8.82 -13.18
CA THR A 80 -1.57 -8.59 -11.89
C THR A 80 -2.87 -7.81 -12.09
N VAL A 81 -4.00 -8.45 -11.77
CA VAL A 81 -5.35 -7.89 -11.96
C VAL A 81 -5.99 -7.41 -10.66
N ARG A 82 -5.60 -8.01 -9.53
CA ARG A 82 -6.11 -7.66 -8.21
C ARG A 82 -5.02 -7.76 -7.15
N ILE A 83 -4.99 -6.77 -6.25
CA ILE A 83 -4.10 -6.73 -5.11
C ILE A 83 -4.91 -6.44 -3.86
N ASP A 84 -4.75 -7.27 -2.83
CA ASP A 84 -5.25 -7.00 -1.50
C ASP A 84 -4.07 -6.70 -0.56
N LEU A 85 -3.98 -5.46 -0.10
CA LEU A 85 -2.98 -4.99 0.86
C LEU A 85 -3.59 -4.96 2.26
N ALA A 86 -2.97 -5.66 3.21
CA ALA A 86 -3.32 -5.58 4.62
C ALA A 86 -2.10 -5.20 5.47
N ILE A 87 -2.26 -4.22 6.36
CA ILE A 87 -1.22 -3.73 7.27
C ILE A 87 -1.75 -3.83 8.69
N ALA A 88 -1.15 -4.71 9.50
CA ALA A 88 -1.52 -4.86 10.90
C ALA A 88 -0.51 -4.12 11.79
N PRO A 89 -0.98 -3.38 12.81
CA PRO A 89 -0.12 -2.66 13.73
C PRO A 89 0.82 -3.59 14.49
N PRO A 90 1.97 -3.09 14.95
CA PRO A 90 2.89 -3.86 15.77
C PRO A 90 2.20 -4.37 17.05
N THR A 91 2.61 -5.55 17.49
CA THR A 91 2.14 -6.16 18.76
C THR A 91 3.34 -6.34 19.68
N ALA A 92 3.13 -6.56 20.98
CA ALA A 92 4.24 -6.66 21.94
C ALA A 92 5.34 -7.65 21.46
N GLY A 93 6.54 -7.12 21.19
CA GLY A 93 7.68 -7.89 20.71
C GLY A 93 7.63 -8.27 19.22
N ARG A 94 6.76 -7.67 18.40
CA ARG A 94 6.63 -7.90 16.95
C ARG A 94 6.49 -6.56 16.21
N GLY A 95 7.17 -6.41 15.08
CA GLY A 95 7.05 -5.23 14.24
C GLY A 95 5.76 -5.20 13.44
N LEU A 96 5.64 -4.20 12.56
CA LEU A 96 4.53 -4.08 11.64
C LEU A 96 4.42 -5.33 10.77
N ARG A 97 3.22 -5.91 10.66
CA ARG A 97 2.97 -7.07 9.79
C ARG A 97 2.24 -6.63 8.54
N VAL A 98 2.74 -7.05 7.40
CA VAL A 98 2.21 -6.71 6.09
C VAL A 98 1.86 -7.98 5.35
N ARG A 99 0.70 -7.98 4.70
CA ARG A 99 0.27 -9.03 3.77
C ARG A 99 -0.12 -8.38 2.45
N ILE A 100 0.43 -8.89 1.36
CA ILE A 100 0.07 -8.53 -0.01
C ILE A 100 -0.38 -9.82 -0.68
N ALA A 101 -1.66 -9.89 -1.08
CA ALA A 101 -2.17 -10.97 -1.91
C ALA A 101 -2.37 -10.45 -3.33
N ALA A 102 -1.75 -11.10 -4.31
CA ALA A 102 -1.82 -10.74 -5.71
C ALA A 102 -2.48 -11.85 -6.52
N VAL A 103 -3.53 -11.51 -7.25
CA VAL A 103 -4.11 -12.37 -8.28
C VAL A 103 -3.60 -11.88 -9.62
N SER A 104 -3.02 -12.81 -10.39
CA SER A 104 -2.51 -12.56 -11.73
C SER A 104 -3.16 -13.51 -12.74
N GLU A 105 -3.15 -13.12 -14.01
CA GLU A 105 -3.45 -14.01 -15.14
C GLU A 105 -2.43 -15.15 -15.27
N ARG A 106 -1.22 -14.96 -14.72
CA ARG A 106 -0.16 -15.95 -14.69
C ARG A 106 -0.23 -16.81 -13.42
N PRO A 107 0.24 -18.06 -13.46
CA PRO A 107 0.37 -18.90 -12.27
C PRO A 107 1.17 -18.21 -11.16
N ALA A 108 0.77 -18.40 -9.91
CA ALA A 108 1.42 -17.78 -8.76
C ALA A 108 2.90 -18.16 -8.64
N GLU A 109 3.28 -19.37 -9.07
CA GLU A 109 4.67 -19.82 -9.17
C GLU A 109 5.53 -18.93 -10.08
N GLU A 110 5.03 -18.58 -11.27
CA GLU A 110 5.77 -17.74 -12.21
C GLU A 110 5.95 -16.32 -11.67
N VAL A 111 4.90 -15.75 -11.08
CA VAL A 111 4.96 -14.42 -10.43
C VAL A 111 5.93 -14.45 -9.26
N ARG A 112 5.94 -15.55 -8.48
CA ARG A 112 6.86 -15.75 -7.36
C ARG A 112 8.31 -15.79 -7.84
N ASP A 113 8.58 -16.42 -8.97
CA ASP A 113 9.92 -16.53 -9.55
C ASP A 113 10.41 -15.17 -10.08
N ASP A 114 9.55 -14.40 -10.73
CA ASP A 114 9.86 -13.01 -11.14
C ASP A 114 10.21 -12.13 -9.94
N LEU A 115 9.50 -12.31 -8.81
CA LEU A 115 9.72 -11.57 -7.58
C LEU A 115 10.83 -12.17 -6.69
N ALA A 116 11.44 -13.29 -7.07
CA ALA A 116 12.37 -14.03 -6.22
C ALA A 116 13.56 -13.19 -5.72
N PRO A 117 14.22 -12.33 -6.54
CA PRO A 117 15.32 -11.49 -6.06
C PRO A 117 14.89 -10.51 -4.96
N LEU A 118 13.70 -9.92 -5.11
CA LEU A 118 13.17 -8.99 -4.12
C LEU A 118 12.75 -9.72 -2.85
N ILE A 119 12.08 -10.87 -2.96
CA ILE A 119 11.72 -11.71 -1.82
C ILE A 119 12.98 -12.12 -1.05
N ALA A 120 14.07 -12.45 -1.73
CA ALA A 120 15.36 -12.76 -1.11
C ALA A 120 15.94 -11.55 -0.35
N ALA A 121 15.88 -10.35 -0.93
CA ALA A 121 16.31 -9.12 -0.26
C ALA A 121 15.47 -8.83 1.00
N VAL A 122 14.14 -8.97 0.91
CA VAL A 122 13.23 -8.77 2.06
C VAL A 122 13.49 -9.80 3.16
N ARG A 123 13.80 -11.06 2.83
CA ARG A 123 14.19 -12.06 3.82
C ARG A 123 15.46 -11.68 4.61
N GLY A 124 16.33 -10.85 4.04
CA GLY A 124 17.50 -10.32 4.76
C GLY A 124 17.19 -9.14 5.68
N LEU A 125 16.06 -8.45 5.48
CA LEU A 125 15.66 -7.25 6.21
C LEU A 125 14.54 -7.49 7.23
N ALA A 126 13.67 -8.46 6.95
CA ALA A 126 12.49 -8.76 7.75
C ALA A 126 12.74 -9.94 8.69
N ARG A 127 12.23 -9.84 9.91
CA ARG A 127 12.23 -10.92 10.90
C ARG A 127 11.52 -12.17 10.39
N ARG A 128 10.51 -11.97 9.55
CA ARG A 128 9.76 -13.02 8.87
C ARG A 128 9.38 -12.54 7.49
N CYS A 129 9.58 -13.40 6.49
CA CYS A 129 9.08 -13.19 5.13
C CYS A 129 8.68 -14.53 4.51
N VAL A 130 7.41 -14.65 4.14
CA VAL A 130 6.79 -15.85 3.56
C VAL A 130 6.18 -15.47 2.22
N ALA A 131 6.42 -16.30 1.21
CA ALA A 131 5.82 -16.19 -0.12
C ALA A 131 5.20 -17.56 -0.44
N VAL A 132 3.88 -17.62 -0.54
CA VAL A 132 3.14 -18.86 -0.76
C VAL A 132 1.98 -18.62 -1.71
N GLU A 133 1.60 -19.66 -2.44
CA GLU A 133 0.33 -19.67 -3.15
C GLU A 133 -0.81 -20.02 -2.18
N ARG A 134 -1.90 -19.26 -2.22
CA ARG A 134 -3.16 -19.56 -1.52
C ARG A 134 -4.33 -19.18 -2.41
N ASP A 135 -5.25 -20.11 -2.63
CA ASP A 135 -6.46 -19.88 -3.43
C ASP A 135 -6.18 -19.26 -4.82
N GLY A 136 -5.08 -19.70 -5.46
CA GLY A 136 -4.63 -19.20 -6.76
C GLY A 136 -3.99 -17.80 -6.74
N ALA A 137 -3.81 -17.20 -5.56
CA ALA A 137 -3.12 -15.92 -5.38
C ALA A 137 -1.71 -16.13 -4.83
N LEU A 138 -0.76 -15.31 -5.29
CA LEU A 138 0.53 -15.17 -4.60
C LEU A 138 0.32 -14.34 -3.34
N VAL A 139 0.63 -14.90 -2.18
CA VAL A 139 0.55 -14.23 -0.89
C VAL A 139 1.95 -14.01 -0.34
N LEU A 140 2.30 -12.74 -0.18
CA LEU A 140 3.53 -12.27 0.44
C LEU A 140 3.20 -11.75 1.83
N GLU A 141 3.74 -12.37 2.87
CA GLU A 141 3.57 -11.95 4.26
C GLU A 141 4.94 -11.64 4.85
N PHE A 142 5.13 -10.44 5.39
CA PHE A 142 6.36 -10.07 6.07
C PHE A 142 6.09 -9.31 7.37
N GLU A 143 7.00 -9.49 8.33
CA GLU A 143 7.01 -8.79 9.62
C GLU A 143 8.36 -8.09 9.74
N TYR A 144 8.32 -6.77 9.91
CA TYR A 144 9.54 -6.00 10.09
C TYR A 144 10.17 -6.28 11.46
N GLY A 145 11.51 -6.21 11.52
CA GLY A 145 12.28 -6.41 12.74
C GLY A 145 13.56 -7.21 12.49
N HIS A 146 14.53 -7.06 13.38
CA HIS A 146 15.74 -7.89 13.46
C HIS A 146 15.59 -8.95 14.55
#